data_AF-A0A1Q3EGZ3-F1
#
_entry.id   AF-A0A1Q3EGZ3-F1
#
_cell.length_a   1.000
_cell.length_b   1.000
_cell.length_c   1.000
_cell.angle_alpha   90.00
_cell.angle_beta   90.00
_cell.angle_gamma   90.00
#
_symmetry.space_group_name_H-M   'P 1'
#
loop_
_entity.id
_entity.type
_entity.pdbx_description
1 polymer ?
#
loop_
_entity_poly.entity_id
_entity_poly.type
_entity_poly.pdbx_seq_one_letter_code
_entity_poly.pdbx_strand_id
1 'polypeptide(L)'
;MDLYEFELAKSKRQSKYKKGEAIVDEDGFTLVTRGGAYGQTVGGGVAVATKKFQETGETSERTKKRSKEKTSFYAFQKAEKQRNELLQLKKNWELDKAKVEKLKASRRFNPY
;
A
#
# COMPACT_ATOMS: atom_id res chain seq x y z
N MET A 1 15.51 -13.18 -59.99
CA MET A 1 15.71 -13.98 -58.77
C MET A 1 15.27 -13.17 -57.52
N ASP A 2 14.25 -12.30 -57.63
CA ASP A 2 14.23 -11.10 -56.76
C ASP A 2 12.97 -10.94 -55.89
N LEU A 3 11.95 -11.78 -56.06
CA LEU A 3 10.74 -11.76 -55.22
C LEU A 3 10.90 -12.60 -53.95
N TYR A 4 11.50 -13.78 -54.08
CA TYR A 4 11.72 -14.69 -52.95
C TYR A 4 12.70 -14.11 -51.92
N GLU A 5 13.78 -13.48 -52.39
CA GLU A 5 14.75 -12.82 -51.50
C GLU A 5 14.15 -11.60 -50.78
N PHE A 6 13.28 -10.85 -51.46
CA PHE A 6 12.59 -9.70 -50.88
C PHE A 6 11.58 -10.12 -49.81
N GLU A 7 10.79 -11.16 -50.06
CA GLU A 7 9.85 -11.72 -49.06
C GLU A 7 10.59 -12.32 -47.86
N LEU A 8 11.71 -13.00 -48.10
CA LEU A 8 12.59 -13.52 -47.05
C LEU A 8 13.21 -12.39 -46.21
N ALA A 9 13.61 -11.28 -46.83
CA ALA A 9 14.14 -10.12 -46.11
C ALA A 9 13.04 -9.39 -45.31
N LYS A 10 11.83 -9.32 -45.85
CA LYS A 10 10.65 -8.71 -45.19
C LYS A 10 10.21 -9.53 -43.98
N SER A 11 10.18 -10.85 -44.07
CA SER A 11 9.84 -11.73 -42.94
C SER A 11 10.89 -11.65 -41.82
N LYS A 12 12.19 -11.64 -42.15
CA LYS A 12 13.29 -11.43 -41.19
C LYS A 12 13.24 -10.05 -40.50
N ARG A 13 12.75 -9.01 -41.18
CA ARG A 13 12.51 -7.68 -40.57
C ARG A 13 11.34 -7.68 -39.58
N GLN A 14 10.27 -8.43 -39.86
CA GLN A 14 9.10 -8.56 -38.98
C GLN A 14 9.40 -9.43 -37.75
N SER A 15 10.33 -10.39 -37.85
CA SER A 15 10.73 -11.28 -36.75
C SER A 15 11.87 -10.72 -35.88
N LYS A 16 12.05 -9.39 -35.81
CA LYS A 16 13.04 -8.78 -34.89
C LYS A 16 12.66 -8.92 -33.41
N TYR A 17 11.42 -9.29 -33.12
CA TYR A 17 10.97 -9.56 -31.75
C TYR A 17 11.38 -10.97 -31.34
N LYS A 18 12.63 -11.09 -30.86
CA LYS A 18 13.10 -12.26 -30.16
C LYS A 18 12.47 -12.31 -28.77
N LYS A 19 11.24 -12.81 -28.70
CA LYS A 19 10.56 -13.04 -27.42
C LYS A 19 11.41 -14.03 -26.60
N GLY A 20 12.02 -13.54 -25.53
CA GLY A 20 12.67 -14.38 -24.52
C GLY A 20 14.21 -14.48 -24.57
N GLU A 21 14.90 -13.81 -25.49
CA GLU A 21 16.35 -13.67 -25.38
C GLU A 21 16.70 -12.48 -24.47
N ALA A 22 17.53 -12.73 -23.44
CA ALA A 22 18.06 -11.67 -22.59
C ALA A 22 19.01 -10.80 -23.42
N ILE A 23 18.72 -9.51 -23.50
CA ILE A 23 19.64 -8.52 -24.08
C ILE A 23 20.70 -8.28 -23.01
N VAL A 24 21.92 -8.71 -23.30
CA VAL A 24 23.08 -8.62 -22.39
C VAL A 24 24.08 -7.62 -22.97
N ASP A 25 24.54 -6.69 -22.14
CA ASP A 25 25.56 -5.71 -22.51
C ASP A 25 26.98 -6.32 -22.48
N GLU A 26 27.99 -5.61 -23.00
CA GLU A 26 29.40 -6.05 -23.03
C GLU A 26 29.97 -6.34 -21.62
N ASP A 27 29.45 -5.64 -20.60
CA ASP A 27 29.77 -5.83 -19.18
C ASP A 27 28.97 -6.95 -18.49
N GLY A 28 28.09 -7.67 -19.21
CA GLY A 28 27.34 -8.81 -18.69
C GLY A 28 26.06 -8.45 -17.91
N PHE A 29 25.62 -7.19 -17.90
CA PHE A 29 24.35 -6.79 -17.31
C PHE A 29 23.17 -7.13 -18.24
N THR A 30 22.02 -7.51 -17.65
CA THR A 30 20.80 -7.84 -18.40
C THR A 30 19.79 -6.70 -18.32
N LEU A 31 19.23 -6.30 -19.47
CA LEU A 31 18.22 -5.26 -19.53
C LEU A 31 16.86 -5.75 -19.00
N VAL A 32 16.42 -5.22 -17.85
CA VAL A 32 15.11 -5.54 -17.27
C VAL A 32 14.01 -4.81 -18.04
N THR A 33 13.28 -5.55 -18.88
CA THR A 33 12.08 -5.04 -19.56
C THR A 33 10.80 -5.58 -18.90
N ARG A 34 9.74 -4.77 -18.89
CA ARG A 34 8.41 -5.24 -18.44
C ARG A 34 7.85 -6.15 -19.51
N GLY A 35 7.99 -7.45 -19.29
CA GLY A 35 7.44 -8.48 -20.16
C GLY A 35 8.50 -9.39 -20.74
N GLY A 36 8.97 -10.34 -19.92
CA GLY A 36 9.89 -11.40 -20.36
C GLY A 36 9.21 -12.42 -21.29
N ALA A 37 9.86 -13.57 -21.50
CA ALA A 37 9.46 -14.62 -22.45
C ALA A 37 7.97 -15.02 -22.42
N TYR A 38 7.28 -14.85 -21.28
CA TYR A 38 5.85 -15.11 -21.10
C TYR A 38 5.05 -13.95 -20.49
N GLY A 39 5.66 -12.76 -20.33
CA GLY A 39 5.05 -11.60 -19.69
C GLY A 39 4.46 -10.63 -20.72
N GLN A 40 3.19 -10.79 -21.05
CA GLN A 40 2.48 -9.86 -21.93
C GLN A 40 2.48 -8.42 -21.36
N THR A 41 3.11 -7.48 -22.05
CA THR A 41 2.39 -6.44 -22.81
C THR A 41 3.06 -6.31 -24.18
N VAL A 42 2.55 -7.05 -25.17
CA VAL A 42 2.95 -6.91 -26.57
C VAL A 42 2.30 -5.66 -27.14
N GLY A 43 3.10 -4.80 -27.74
CA GLY A 43 2.64 -3.77 -28.66
C GLY A 43 2.81 -2.35 -28.14
N GLY A 44 3.84 -1.68 -28.64
CA GLY A 44 3.80 -0.26 -28.96
C GLY A 44 3.82 0.74 -27.81
N GLY A 45 4.89 1.54 -27.77
CA GLY A 45 4.85 2.88 -27.16
C GLY A 45 5.11 2.90 -25.67
N VAL A 46 6.22 3.52 -25.31
CA VAL A 46 6.50 4.01 -23.96
C VAL A 46 5.38 4.99 -23.56
N ALA A 47 4.34 4.51 -22.89
CA ALA A 47 3.43 5.31 -22.08
C ALA A 47 2.55 4.38 -21.21
N VAL A 48 2.89 4.23 -19.93
CA VAL A 48 1.90 3.76 -18.95
C VAL A 48 1.64 4.90 -17.96
N ALA A 49 0.65 5.73 -18.32
CA ALA A 49 -0.19 6.35 -17.32
C ALA A 49 -0.82 5.23 -16.48
N THR A 50 -0.52 5.21 -15.19
CA THR A 50 -1.04 4.24 -14.23
C THR A 50 -2.49 4.55 -13.85
N LYS A 51 -3.39 4.51 -14.83
CA LYS A 51 -4.84 4.49 -14.59
C LYS A 51 -5.46 3.45 -15.52
N LYS A 52 -5.86 2.32 -14.94
CA LYS A 52 -6.96 1.54 -15.49
C LYS A 52 -8.15 2.50 -15.50
N PHE A 53 -8.50 3.01 -16.67
CA PHE A 53 -9.72 3.77 -16.87
C PHE A 53 -10.88 2.82 -16.55
N GLN A 54 -11.48 2.98 -15.37
CA GLN A 54 -12.73 2.32 -15.03
C GLN A 54 -13.82 3.07 -15.78
N GLU A 55 -14.55 2.37 -16.63
CA GLU A 55 -15.62 2.89 -17.50
C GLU A 55 -16.75 3.57 -16.70
N THR A 56 -16.82 3.33 -15.39
CA THR A 56 -17.89 3.77 -14.48
C THR A 56 -17.54 5.00 -13.63
N GLY A 57 -16.38 5.66 -13.84
CA GLY A 57 -16.10 6.98 -13.24
C GLY A 57 -15.87 7.03 -11.73
N GLU A 58 -16.05 5.95 -10.99
CA GLU A 58 -15.78 5.91 -9.56
C GLU A 58 -14.32 5.52 -9.30
N THR A 59 -13.46 6.52 -9.09
CA THR A 59 -12.12 6.28 -8.57
C THR A 59 -12.25 5.69 -7.17
N SER A 60 -12.03 4.39 -7.02
CA SER A 60 -11.91 3.78 -5.70
C SER A 60 -10.87 4.58 -4.91
N GLU A 61 -11.28 5.26 -3.85
CA GLU A 61 -10.37 5.99 -2.97
C GLU A 61 -9.30 5.00 -2.51
N ARG A 62 -8.07 5.20 -2.97
CA ARG A 62 -6.93 4.42 -2.49
C ARG A 62 -6.87 4.67 -0.99
N THR A 63 -7.20 3.67 -0.19
CA THR A 63 -6.97 3.68 1.26
C THR A 63 -5.51 4.07 1.47
N LYS A 64 -5.29 5.30 1.97
CA LYS A 64 -3.94 5.81 2.22
C LYS A 64 -3.24 4.79 3.10
N LYS A 65 -2.12 4.24 2.62
CA LYS A 65 -1.31 3.30 3.40
C LYS A 65 -1.00 4.00 4.73
N ARG A 66 -1.29 3.33 5.84
CA ARG A 66 -0.98 3.84 7.19
C ARG A 66 0.50 4.24 7.22
N SER A 67 0.80 5.40 7.80
CA SER A 67 2.18 5.87 7.94
C SER A 67 2.99 4.78 8.63
N LYS A 68 4.19 4.50 8.09
CA LYS A 68 5.09 3.44 8.61
C LYS A 68 5.80 3.87 9.90
N GLU A 69 5.42 5.01 10.47
CA GLU A 69 6.05 5.57 11.65
C GLU A 69 5.67 4.74 12.87
N LYS A 70 6.68 4.12 13.48
CA LYS A 70 6.51 3.38 14.73
C LYS A 70 6.36 4.39 15.85
N THR A 71 5.13 4.71 16.22
CA THR A 71 4.79 5.60 17.36
C THR A 71 5.31 5.09 18.72
N SER A 72 5.76 3.84 18.80
CA SER A 72 6.40 3.27 19.98
C SER A 72 7.61 2.46 19.56
N PHE A 73 8.71 3.16 19.24
CA PHE A 73 9.96 2.53 18.83
C PHE A 73 10.61 1.76 19.98
N TYR A 74 10.48 2.27 21.22
CA TYR A 74 11.08 1.66 22.41
C TYR A 74 10.06 1.01 23.33
N ALA A 75 10.48 -0.03 24.06
CA ALA A 75 9.64 -0.74 25.03
C ALA A 75 9.22 0.14 26.22
N PHE A 76 10.11 1.02 26.70
CA PHE A 76 9.80 1.91 27.83
C PHE A 76 8.67 2.89 27.51
N GLN A 77 8.53 3.33 26.26
CA GLN A 77 7.45 4.23 25.83
C GLN A 77 6.07 3.59 26.03
N LYS A 78 5.98 2.27 25.82
CA LYS A 78 4.74 1.52 26.04
C LYS A 78 4.41 1.43 27.54
N ALA A 79 5.41 1.11 28.36
CA ALA A 79 5.24 1.00 29.81
C ALA A 79 4.86 2.35 30.44
N GLU A 80 5.48 3.44 29.99
CA GLU A 80 5.19 4.80 30.45
C GLU A 80 3.76 5.23 30.05
N LYS A 81 3.36 4.96 28.80
CA LYS A 81 1.99 5.24 28.35
C LYS A 81 0.95 4.48 29.19
N GLN A 82 1.16 3.19 29.42
CA GLN A 82 0.28 2.36 30.25
C GLN A 82 0.21 2.86 31.70
N ARG A 83 1.36 3.25 32.29
CA ARG A 83 1.40 3.84 33.63
C ARG A 83 0.57 5.13 33.70
N ASN A 84 0.73 6.01 32.72
CA ASN A 84 0.01 7.27 32.67
C ASN A 84 -1.50 7.06 32.53
N GLU A 85 -1.92 6.12 31.67
CA GLU A 85 -3.33 5.73 31.53
C GLU A 85 -3.90 5.18 32.86
N LEU A 86 -3.17 4.32 33.56
CA LEU A 86 -3.58 3.79 34.87
C LEU A 86 -3.68 4.89 35.94
N LEU A 87 -2.76 5.84 35.96
CA LEU A 87 -2.81 6.97 36.90
C LEU A 87 -4.00 7.89 36.62
N GLN A 88 -4.29 8.18 35.35
CA GLN A 88 -5.47 8.95 34.96
C GLN A 88 -6.75 8.23 35.36
N LEU A 89 -6.83 6.91 35.14
CA LEU A 89 -7.98 6.12 35.54
C LEU A 89 -8.21 6.17 37.05
N LYS A 90 -7.16 6.00 37.86
CA LYS A 90 -7.23 6.11 39.32
C LYS A 90 -7.74 7.48 39.77
N LYS A 91 -7.18 8.56 39.19
CA LYS A 91 -7.61 9.93 39.51
C LYS A 91 -9.08 10.16 39.18
N ASN A 92 -9.54 9.71 38.01
CA ASN A 92 -10.94 9.83 37.62
C ASN A 92 -11.86 9.03 38.53
N TRP A 93 -11.46 7.82 38.92
CA TRP A 93 -12.20 6.97 39.85
C TRP A 93 -12.35 7.61 41.23
N GLU A 94 -11.29 8.20 41.77
CA GLU A 94 -11.34 8.93 43.05
C GLU A 94 -12.28 10.13 42.99
N LEU A 95 -12.23 10.91 41.89
CA LEU A 95 -13.14 12.04 41.67
C LEU A 95 -14.60 11.57 41.60
N ASP A 96 -14.88 10.49 40.87
CA ASP A 96 -16.23 9.98 40.72
C ASP A 96 -16.73 9.35 42.02
N LYS A 97 -15.87 8.67 42.78
CA LYS A 97 -16.19 8.20 44.13
C LYS A 97 -16.63 9.37 45.02
N ALA A 98 -15.88 10.46 45.03
CA ALA A 98 -16.22 11.66 45.80
C ALA A 98 -17.55 12.29 45.35
N LYS A 99 -17.85 12.30 44.04
CA LYS A 99 -19.16 12.76 43.52
C LYS A 99 -20.29 11.85 43.98
N VAL A 100 -20.11 10.52 43.91
CA VAL A 100 -21.12 9.55 44.34
C VAL A 100 -21.39 9.65 45.84
N GLU A 101 -20.36 9.86 46.66
CA GLU A 101 -20.52 10.09 48.10
C GLU A 101 -21.33 11.36 48.38
N LYS A 102 -21.06 12.46 47.68
CA LYS A 102 -21.88 13.68 47.76
C LYS A 102 -23.33 13.44 47.36
N LEU A 103 -23.56 12.72 46.26
CA LEU A 103 -24.91 12.38 45.79
C LEU A 103 -25.65 11.48 46.78
N LYS A 104 -24.97 10.49 47.36
CA LYS A 104 -25.53 9.61 48.40
C LYS A 104 -25.90 10.39 49.65
N ALA A 105 -25.06 11.35 50.06
CA ALA A 105 -25.33 12.22 51.20
C ALA A 105 -26.52 13.16 50.94
N SER A 106 -26.66 13.69 49.72
CA SER A 106 -27.81 14.52 49.35
C SER A 106 -29.09 13.72 49.05
N ARG A 107 -28.97 12.40 48.83
CA ARG A 107 -30.10 11.55 48.46
C ARG A 107 -31.03 11.39 49.67
N ARG A 108 -32.22 11.99 49.58
CA ARG A 108 -33.32 11.70 50.48
C ARG A 108 -34.10 10.49 49.97
N PHE A 109 -34.47 9.61 50.87
CA PHE A 109 -35.26 8.42 50.57
C PHE A 109 -36.69 8.82 50.21
N ASN A 110 -37.16 8.43 49.02
CA ASN A 110 -38.55 8.60 48.59
C ASN A 110 -39.19 7.20 48.44
N PRO A 111 -40.07 6.80 49.37
CA PRO A 111 -40.62 5.44 49.44
C PRO A 111 -41.83 5.16 48.54
N TYR A 112 -42.36 6.16 47.85
CA TYR A 112 -43.55 6.06 46.99
C TYR A 112 -43.18 6.21 45.52
#